data_AF-A0A919ZY02-F1
#
_entry.id   AF-A0A919ZY02-F1
#
_cell.length_a   1.000
_cell.length_b   1.000
_cell.length_c   1.000
_cell.angle_alpha   90.00
_cell.angle_beta   90.00
_cell.angle_gamma   90.00
#
_symmetry.space_group_name_H-M   'P 1'
#
loop_
_entity.id
_entity.type
_entity.pdbx_description
1 polymer ?
#
loop_
_entity_poly.entity_id
_entity_poly.type
_entity_poly.pdbx_seq_one_letter_code
_entity_poly.pdbx_strand_id
1 'polypeptide(L)'
;MIEKLLDRMTESHFQSLEEAKEIFSPKKRKQSNNFPIHKNNELLSDLNESLGLALNDSEMKYLNSVYQKLGRAITDAELMMFSQINSEHCRHKIFRSRWKTDIPFSHDTLFDAIKSTTKETSTHVLSAYKDNSAVIKSHGSRQLEPSGENIYKNFEDKVHTTIKVETHNHPTGISPFEGAATGSGGEIRDCLRRVEALGQKLALLGLASPI
;
A
#
# COMPACT_ATOMS: atom_id res chain seq x y z
N MET A 1 2.29 5.54 -37.43
CA MET A 1 1.26 4.47 -37.63
C MET A 1 1.41 3.39 -36.57
N ILE A 2 2.63 2.88 -36.35
CA ILE A 2 2.95 1.89 -35.29
C ILE A 2 2.64 2.40 -33.87
N GLU A 3 2.93 3.67 -33.55
CA GLU A 3 2.62 4.25 -32.22
C GLU A 3 1.12 4.27 -31.84
N LYS A 4 0.21 3.98 -32.77
CA LYS A 4 -1.24 3.87 -32.50
C LYS A 4 -1.69 2.42 -32.25
N LEU A 5 -0.79 1.46 -32.46
CA LEU A 5 -1.06 0.02 -32.30
C LEU A 5 -0.48 -0.53 -30.99
N LEU A 6 0.27 0.28 -30.26
CA LEU A 6 0.99 -0.12 -29.06
C LEU A 6 0.61 0.78 -27.89
N ASP A 7 0.49 0.17 -26.73
CA ASP A 7 0.50 0.89 -25.47
C ASP A 7 1.93 1.29 -25.11
N ARG A 8 2.20 2.59 -25.13
CA ARG A 8 3.53 3.16 -24.86
C ARG A 8 4.03 2.91 -23.44
N MET A 9 3.11 2.63 -22.50
CA MET A 9 3.45 2.38 -21.10
C MET A 9 3.89 0.95 -20.85
N THR A 10 3.47 -0.01 -21.68
CA THR A 10 3.62 -1.45 -21.42
C THR A 10 4.26 -2.22 -22.58
N GLU A 11 4.29 -1.67 -23.79
CA GLU A 11 4.74 -2.36 -24.99
C GLU A 11 5.88 -1.62 -25.71
N SER A 12 6.74 -2.40 -26.38
CA SER A 12 7.85 -1.91 -27.20
C SER A 12 7.78 -2.52 -28.59
N HIS A 13 8.17 -1.73 -29.60
CA HIS A 13 8.23 -2.20 -30.99
C HIS A 13 9.61 -2.79 -31.32
N PHE A 14 9.64 -3.98 -31.90
CA PHE A 14 10.84 -4.64 -32.44
C PHE A 14 10.70 -4.84 -33.95
N GLN A 15 11.78 -4.63 -34.70
CA GLN A 15 11.77 -4.78 -36.16
C GLN A 15 11.92 -6.25 -36.61
N SER A 16 12.38 -7.14 -35.72
CA SER A 16 12.54 -8.56 -36.00
C SER A 16 12.43 -9.42 -34.75
N LEU A 17 12.17 -10.72 -34.93
CA LEU A 17 12.19 -11.71 -33.83
C LEU A 17 13.58 -11.86 -33.20
N GLU A 18 14.65 -11.56 -33.95
CA GLU A 18 16.02 -11.64 -33.43
C GLU A 18 16.28 -10.54 -32.38
N GLU A 19 15.79 -9.33 -32.64
CA GLU A 19 15.88 -8.18 -31.72
C GLU A 19 15.13 -8.46 -30.41
N ALA A 20 13.96 -9.10 -30.49
CA ALA A 20 13.15 -9.46 -29.33
C ALA A 20 13.84 -10.43 -28.35
N LYS A 21 14.89 -11.14 -28.78
CA LYS A 21 15.70 -12.00 -27.88
C LYS A 21 16.38 -11.20 -26.77
N GLU A 22 16.57 -9.88 -26.94
CA GLU A 22 17.15 -9.01 -25.91
C GLU A 22 16.36 -9.03 -24.60
N ILE A 23 15.03 -9.25 -24.66
CA ILE A 23 14.15 -9.36 -23.48
C ILE A 23 14.64 -10.45 -22.51
N PHE A 24 15.24 -11.53 -23.03
CA PHE A 24 15.71 -12.67 -22.27
C PHE A 24 17.20 -12.60 -21.93
N SER A 25 17.86 -11.47 -22.22
CA SER A 25 19.28 -11.31 -21.94
C SER A 25 19.57 -11.31 -20.43
N PRO A 26 20.52 -12.13 -19.95
CA PRO A 26 20.84 -12.19 -18.53
C PRO A 26 21.55 -10.91 -18.10
N LYS A 27 20.97 -10.16 -17.17
CA LYS A 27 21.60 -8.97 -16.57
C LYS A 27 22.31 -9.32 -15.26
N LYS A 28 23.49 -8.73 -15.04
CA LYS A 28 24.22 -8.87 -13.77
C LYS A 28 23.48 -8.13 -12.66
N ARG A 29 23.43 -8.72 -11.46
CA ARG A 29 22.83 -8.09 -10.28
C ARG A 29 23.55 -6.77 -9.96
N LYS A 30 22.79 -5.69 -9.82
CA LYS A 30 23.32 -4.38 -9.40
C LYS A 30 23.74 -4.43 -7.93
N GLN A 31 24.90 -3.87 -7.60
CA GLN A 31 25.35 -3.72 -6.22
C GLN A 31 24.62 -2.54 -5.55
N SER A 32 24.39 -2.64 -4.24
CA SER A 32 23.79 -1.55 -3.46
C SER A 32 24.78 -0.41 -3.28
N ASN A 33 24.29 0.82 -3.42
CA ASN A 33 25.10 2.02 -3.18
C ASN A 33 25.18 2.32 -1.69
N ASN A 34 26.33 2.79 -1.24
CA ASN A 34 26.57 3.18 0.15
C ASN A 34 26.94 4.66 0.22
N PHE A 35 26.17 5.42 1.00
CA PHE A 35 26.32 6.87 1.10
C PHE A 35 26.87 7.27 2.47
N PRO A 36 28.03 7.93 2.54
CA PRO A 36 28.63 8.38 3.80
C PRO A 36 27.98 9.67 4.34
N ILE A 37 26.65 9.70 4.48
CA ILE A 37 25.87 10.87 4.91
C ILE A 37 26.33 11.38 6.29
N HIS A 38 26.75 10.47 7.17
CA HIS A 38 27.32 10.80 8.48
C HIS A 38 28.56 11.73 8.42
N LYS A 39 29.24 11.84 7.26
CA LYS A 39 30.39 12.73 7.05
C LYS A 39 30.03 14.05 6.37
N ASN A 40 28.89 14.11 5.68
CA ASN A 40 28.45 15.29 4.93
C ASN A 40 26.92 15.40 4.98
N ASN A 41 26.41 16.42 5.68
CA ASN A 41 24.98 16.64 5.86
C ASN A 41 24.25 17.13 4.60
N GLU A 42 24.98 17.73 3.65
CA GLU A 42 24.42 18.23 2.39
C GLU A 42 24.10 17.07 1.43
N LEU A 43 24.83 15.95 1.56
CA LEU A 43 24.64 14.77 0.72
C LEU A 43 23.21 14.22 0.76
N LEU A 44 22.52 14.33 1.89
CA LEU A 44 21.12 13.89 1.98
C LEU A 44 20.18 14.72 1.11
N SER A 45 20.46 16.02 0.92
CA SER A 45 19.65 16.89 0.05
C SER A 45 19.78 16.46 -1.41
N ASP A 46 21.01 16.22 -1.88
CA ASP A 46 21.26 15.76 -3.25
C ASP A 46 20.65 14.37 -3.51
N LEU A 47 20.69 13.49 -2.50
CA LEU A 47 20.07 12.17 -2.56
C LEU A 47 18.54 12.23 -2.53
N ASN A 48 17.96 13.22 -1.84
CA ASN A 48 16.51 13.42 -1.81
C ASN A 48 15.96 13.70 -3.22
N GLU A 49 16.65 14.52 -3.99
CA GLU A 49 16.30 14.85 -5.38
C GLU A 49 16.59 13.68 -6.32
N SER A 50 17.82 13.17 -6.31
CA SER A 50 18.26 12.14 -7.28
C SER A 50 17.58 10.78 -7.11
N LEU A 51 17.20 10.41 -5.87
CA LEU A 51 16.48 9.16 -5.59
C LEU A 51 14.96 9.36 -5.48
N GLY A 52 14.46 10.60 -5.58
CA GLY A 52 13.03 10.91 -5.45
C GLY A 52 12.45 10.54 -4.09
N LEU A 53 13.15 10.85 -3.00
CA LEU A 53 12.75 10.44 -1.65
C LEU A 53 11.59 11.29 -1.07
N ALA A 54 11.36 12.49 -1.61
CA ALA A 54 10.31 13.41 -1.20
C ALA A 54 10.29 13.73 0.32
N LEU A 55 11.48 13.79 0.94
CA LEU A 55 11.66 14.16 2.34
C LEU A 55 11.50 15.66 2.54
N ASN A 56 10.87 16.06 3.63
CA ASN A 56 10.82 17.46 4.04
C ASN A 56 12.01 17.84 4.93
N ASP A 57 12.18 19.15 5.18
CA ASP A 57 13.29 19.69 5.97
C ASP A 57 13.41 19.09 7.37
N SER A 58 12.29 18.80 8.03
CA SER A 58 12.30 18.22 9.37
C SER A 58 12.74 16.76 9.37
N GLU A 59 12.33 16.00 8.35
CA GLU A 59 12.75 14.61 8.14
C GLU A 59 14.23 14.53 7.78
N MET A 60 14.71 15.41 6.89
CA MET A 60 16.13 15.48 6.54
C MET A 60 17.00 15.85 7.76
N LYS A 61 16.58 16.83 8.57
CA LYS A 61 17.28 17.19 9.83
C LYS A 61 17.30 16.01 10.80
N TYR A 62 16.18 15.32 10.98
CA TYR A 62 16.10 14.13 11.82
C TYR A 62 17.05 13.04 11.34
N LEU A 63 17.00 12.68 10.05
CA LEU A 63 17.83 11.64 9.47
C LEU A 63 19.32 11.96 9.55
N ASN A 64 19.73 13.19 9.23
CA ASN A 64 21.12 13.62 9.40
C ASN A 64 21.60 13.42 10.85
N SER A 65 20.78 13.76 11.84
CA SER A 65 21.12 13.54 13.25
C SER A 65 21.26 12.04 13.62
N VAL A 66 20.41 11.18 13.03
CA VAL A 66 20.45 9.73 13.25
C VAL A 66 21.69 9.13 12.59
N TYR A 67 21.98 9.51 11.34
CA TYR A 67 23.10 8.95 10.58
C TYR A 67 24.45 9.39 11.15
N GLN A 68 24.57 10.63 11.63
CA GLN A 68 25.74 11.07 12.40
C GLN A 68 25.98 10.18 13.63
N LYS A 69 24.93 9.89 14.40
CA LYS A 69 25.04 9.01 15.59
C LYS A 69 25.39 7.57 15.24
N LEU A 70 24.88 7.05 14.12
CA LEU A 70 25.19 5.70 13.67
C LEU A 70 26.64 5.56 13.18
N GLY A 71 27.27 6.63 12.70
CA GLY A 71 28.69 6.64 12.33
C GLY A 71 29.07 5.70 11.18
N ARG A 72 28.10 5.30 10.34
CA ARG A 72 28.32 4.40 9.19
C ARG A 72 27.65 4.91 7.91
N ALA A 73 28.10 4.38 6.78
CA ALA A 73 27.40 4.61 5.51
C ALA A 73 26.01 3.99 5.53
N ILE A 74 25.09 4.62 4.81
CA ILE A 74 23.68 4.21 4.68
C ILE A 74 23.46 3.74 3.25
N THR A 75 22.75 2.63 3.10
CA THR A 75 22.45 2.07 1.79
C THR A 75 21.31 2.80 1.09
N ASP A 76 21.29 2.77 -0.25
CA ASP A 76 20.13 3.20 -1.03
C ASP A 76 18.82 2.55 -0.59
N ALA A 77 18.85 1.25 -0.27
CA ALA A 77 17.71 0.51 0.25
C ALA A 77 17.20 1.06 1.59
N GLU A 78 18.08 1.41 2.53
CA GLU A 78 17.70 2.00 3.82
C GLU A 78 17.03 3.38 3.66
N LEU A 79 17.57 4.21 2.76
CA LEU A 79 16.98 5.53 2.45
C LEU A 79 15.60 5.39 1.82
N MET A 80 15.48 4.53 0.80
CA MET A 80 14.20 4.27 0.13
C MET A 80 13.18 3.65 1.08
N MET A 81 13.59 2.72 1.93
CA MET A 81 12.70 2.14 2.95
C MET A 81 12.15 3.22 3.88
N PHE A 82 13.01 4.14 4.36
CA PHE A 82 12.56 5.22 5.23
C PHE A 82 11.57 6.15 4.53
N SER A 83 11.85 6.55 3.28
CA SER A 83 10.98 7.46 2.53
C SER A 83 9.60 6.85 2.27
N GLN A 84 9.54 5.57 1.89
CA GLN A 84 8.27 4.89 1.64
C GLN A 84 7.43 4.78 2.92
N ILE A 85 8.03 4.34 4.05
CA ILE A 85 7.33 4.16 5.33
C ILE A 85 6.81 5.50 5.88
N ASN A 86 7.55 6.59 5.67
CA ASN A 86 7.19 7.92 6.15
C ASN A 86 6.47 8.78 5.10
N SER A 87 6.09 8.21 3.96
CA SER A 87 5.23 8.90 3.00
C SER A 87 3.88 9.28 3.62
N GLU A 88 3.18 10.26 3.03
CA GLU A 88 1.82 10.63 3.47
C GLU A 88 0.90 9.40 3.40
N HIS A 89 0.91 8.70 2.27
CA HIS A 89 0.08 7.53 2.00
C HIS A 89 0.26 6.41 3.04
N CYS A 90 1.49 6.13 3.47
CA CYS A 90 1.74 5.08 4.48
C CYS A 90 1.45 5.58 5.90
N ARG A 91 1.88 6.79 6.25
CA ARG A 91 1.83 7.28 7.62
C ARG A 91 0.47 7.91 8.00
N HIS A 92 -0.34 8.26 7.01
CA HIS A 92 -1.61 8.97 7.16
C HIS A 92 -1.45 10.25 7.99
N LYS A 93 -0.46 11.08 7.63
CA LYS A 93 -0.06 12.27 8.41
C LYS A 93 -1.23 13.21 8.59
N ILE A 94 -1.97 13.49 7.52
CA ILE A 94 -3.13 14.40 7.52
C ILE A 94 -4.22 13.93 8.49
N PHE A 95 -4.56 12.65 8.47
CA PHE A 95 -5.58 12.07 9.35
C PHE A 95 -5.18 12.07 10.84
N ARG A 96 -3.88 12.11 11.14
CA ARG A 96 -3.32 12.09 12.50
C ARG A 96 -2.88 13.47 13.00
N SER A 97 -2.95 14.49 12.16
CA SER A 97 -2.62 15.87 12.54
C SER A 97 -3.72 16.49 13.39
N ARG A 98 -3.34 17.48 14.22
CA ARG A 98 -4.27 18.37 14.89
C ARG A 98 -4.73 19.47 13.93
N TRP A 99 -6.00 19.82 14.02
CA TRP A 99 -6.63 20.77 13.11
C TRP A 99 -6.96 22.08 13.82
N LYS A 100 -6.73 23.19 13.13
CA LYS A 100 -7.24 24.50 13.52
C LYS A 100 -8.20 24.94 12.42
N THR A 101 -9.47 25.07 12.77
CA THR A 101 -10.57 25.37 11.84
C THR A 101 -11.32 26.61 12.30
N ASP A 102 -11.97 27.30 11.36
CA ASP A 102 -12.81 28.47 11.67
C ASP A 102 -14.09 28.08 12.44
N ILE A 103 -14.48 26.81 12.33
CA ILE A 103 -15.58 26.21 13.08
C ILE A 103 -15.05 25.29 14.20
N PRO A 104 -15.78 25.11 15.30
CA PRO A 104 -15.40 24.14 16.33
C PRO A 104 -15.29 22.72 15.77
N PHE A 105 -14.16 22.05 16.03
CA PHE A 105 -13.96 20.63 15.73
C PHE A 105 -13.80 19.86 17.04
N SER A 106 -14.66 18.86 17.27
CA SER A 106 -14.83 18.21 18.58
C SER A 106 -13.81 17.13 18.91
N HIS A 107 -12.81 16.90 18.05
CA HIS A 107 -11.83 15.81 18.20
C HIS A 107 -10.41 16.31 17.98
N ASP A 108 -9.43 15.61 18.56
CA ASP A 108 -8.02 15.98 18.40
C ASP A 108 -7.51 15.76 16.96
N THR A 109 -7.98 14.70 16.29
CA THR A 109 -7.60 14.35 14.91
C THR A 109 -8.80 13.84 14.09
N LEU A 110 -8.68 13.82 12.76
CA LEU A 110 -9.71 13.21 11.90
C LEU A 110 -9.87 11.71 12.19
N PHE A 111 -8.77 11.02 12.49
CA PHE A 111 -8.83 9.60 12.82
C PHE A 111 -9.58 9.33 14.13
N ASP A 112 -9.44 10.22 15.12
CA ASP A 112 -10.19 10.11 16.38
C ASP A 112 -11.69 10.38 16.16
N ALA A 113 -12.03 11.32 15.26
CA ALA A 113 -13.42 11.51 14.84
C ALA A 113 -14.00 10.24 14.21
N ILE A 114 -13.26 9.56 13.32
CA ILE A 114 -13.68 8.27 12.76
C ILE A 114 -13.83 7.20 13.84
N LYS A 115 -12.86 7.07 14.76
CA LYS A 115 -12.94 6.10 15.87
C LYS A 115 -14.14 6.33 16.79
N SER A 116 -14.56 7.57 16.98
CA SER A 116 -15.72 7.90 17.83
C SER A 116 -17.02 7.21 17.37
N THR A 117 -17.11 6.83 16.08
CA THR A 117 -18.24 6.08 15.51
C THR A 117 -18.29 4.63 15.97
N THR A 118 -17.17 4.06 16.41
CA THR A 118 -17.06 2.68 16.89
C THR A 118 -16.92 2.69 18.41
N LYS A 119 -18.05 2.53 19.11
CA LYS A 119 -18.07 2.45 20.58
C LYS A 119 -17.62 1.07 21.06
N GLU A 120 -17.05 1.00 22.26
CA GLU A 120 -16.73 -0.28 22.91
C GLU A 120 -17.95 -1.20 23.08
N THR A 121 -19.15 -0.61 23.15
CA THR A 121 -20.42 -1.33 23.24
C THR A 121 -20.92 -1.90 21.91
N SER A 122 -20.22 -1.70 20.80
CA SER A 122 -20.63 -2.19 19.48
C SER A 122 -20.43 -3.70 19.34
N THR A 123 -21.42 -4.48 19.80
CA THR A 123 -21.41 -5.95 19.78
C THR A 123 -21.37 -6.60 18.39
N HIS A 124 -21.59 -5.82 17.33
CA HIS A 124 -21.56 -6.27 15.94
C HIS A 124 -20.20 -6.05 15.26
N VAL A 125 -19.28 -5.26 15.84
CA VAL A 125 -17.93 -5.05 15.32
C VAL A 125 -16.96 -5.95 16.08
N LEU A 126 -16.35 -6.89 15.40
CA LEU A 126 -15.42 -7.85 15.99
C LEU A 126 -13.96 -7.36 15.88
N SER A 127 -13.65 -6.60 14.83
CA SER A 127 -12.33 -6.03 14.59
C SER A 127 -12.44 -4.71 13.83
N ALA A 128 -11.81 -3.65 14.34
CA ALA A 128 -11.67 -2.37 13.66
C ALA A 128 -10.35 -1.70 14.06
N TYR A 129 -9.70 -1.04 13.10
CA TYR A 129 -8.47 -0.22 13.27
C TYR A 129 -7.22 -0.95 13.82
N LYS A 130 -7.22 -2.28 13.83
CA LYS A 130 -6.12 -3.11 14.37
C LYS A 130 -5.55 -4.09 13.34
N ASP A 131 -6.13 -4.12 12.14
CA ASP A 131 -5.79 -5.04 11.06
C ASP A 131 -6.00 -4.32 9.71
N ASN A 132 -5.63 -4.96 8.61
CA ASN A 132 -5.79 -4.42 7.26
C ASN A 132 -7.25 -4.35 6.82
N SER A 133 -8.17 -5.02 7.51
CA SER A 133 -9.61 -5.03 7.23
C SER A 133 -10.43 -5.03 8.52
N ALA A 134 -11.68 -4.58 8.44
CA ALA A 134 -12.62 -4.66 9.56
C ALA A 134 -13.40 -5.97 9.49
N VAL A 135 -13.80 -6.50 10.65
CA VAL A 135 -14.62 -7.71 10.75
C VAL A 135 -15.90 -7.38 11.51
N ILE A 136 -17.02 -7.72 10.90
CA ILE A 136 -18.35 -7.59 11.48
C ILE A 136 -18.97 -8.96 11.71
N LYS A 137 -19.75 -9.07 12.79
CA LYS A 137 -20.52 -10.26 13.11
C LYS A 137 -21.58 -10.49 12.03
N SER A 138 -21.70 -11.74 11.58
CA SER A 138 -22.77 -12.17 10.69
C SER A 138 -23.42 -13.46 11.21
N HIS A 139 -24.48 -13.90 10.53
CA HIS A 139 -25.29 -15.06 10.93
C HIS A 139 -24.86 -16.36 10.24
N GLY A 140 -23.73 -16.38 9.54
CA GLY A 140 -23.26 -17.60 8.89
C GLY A 140 -22.82 -18.63 9.93
N SER A 141 -23.19 -19.88 9.72
CA SER A 141 -22.94 -20.98 10.66
C SER A 141 -22.38 -22.25 10.00
N ARG A 142 -22.20 -22.23 8.67
CA ARG A 142 -21.79 -23.38 7.88
C ARG A 142 -20.90 -22.94 6.73
N GLN A 143 -19.83 -23.70 6.48
CA GLN A 143 -18.93 -23.53 5.34
C GLN A 143 -18.84 -24.85 4.57
N LEU A 144 -18.88 -24.77 3.24
CA LEU A 144 -18.70 -25.93 2.36
C LEU A 144 -17.25 -25.95 1.89
N GLU A 145 -16.46 -26.90 2.36
CA GLU A 145 -15.04 -27.01 2.05
C GLU A 145 -14.69 -28.44 1.59
N PRO A 146 -13.64 -28.62 0.78
CA PRO A 146 -13.15 -29.95 0.46
C PRO A 146 -12.65 -30.62 1.74
N SER A 147 -13.29 -31.72 2.13
CA SER A 147 -12.66 -32.63 3.09
C SER A 147 -11.52 -33.34 2.37
N GLY A 148 -10.40 -33.59 3.06
CA GLY A 148 -9.18 -34.19 2.48
C GLY A 148 -9.34 -35.58 1.81
N GLU A 149 -10.57 -36.06 1.68
CA GLU A 149 -11.04 -37.25 0.98
C GLU A 149 -11.58 -36.94 -0.43
N ASN A 150 -11.26 -35.76 -1.01
CA ASN A 150 -11.78 -35.28 -2.30
C ASN A 150 -13.32 -35.20 -2.40
N ILE A 151 -14.00 -35.02 -1.26
CA ILE A 151 -15.45 -34.78 -1.18
C ILE A 151 -15.71 -33.50 -0.41
N TYR A 152 -16.71 -32.72 -0.81
CA TYR A 152 -17.11 -31.54 -0.05
C TYR A 152 -17.86 -31.95 1.23
N LYS A 153 -17.54 -31.30 2.35
CA LYS A 153 -18.26 -31.45 3.63
C LYS A 153 -18.68 -30.09 4.15
N ASN A 154 -19.81 -30.08 4.86
CA ASN A 154 -20.23 -28.90 5.61
C ASN A 154 -19.50 -28.89 6.96
N PHE A 155 -18.75 -27.83 7.22
CA PHE A 155 -18.14 -27.55 8.51
C PHE A 155 -19.02 -26.54 9.26
N GLU A 156 -19.47 -26.90 10.45
CA GLU A 156 -20.26 -26.02 11.31
C GLU A 156 -19.34 -25.14 12.13
N ASP A 157 -19.30 -23.85 11.79
CA ASP A 157 -18.62 -22.83 12.57
C ASP A 157 -19.21 -21.45 12.28
N LYS A 158 -18.99 -20.48 13.16
CA LYS A 158 -19.38 -19.09 12.95
C LYS A 158 -18.59 -18.51 11.79
N VAL A 159 -19.32 -18.10 10.77
CA VAL A 159 -18.77 -17.36 9.64
C VAL A 159 -19.05 -15.89 9.91
N HIS A 160 -18.01 -15.06 9.86
CA HIS A 160 -18.12 -13.60 10.00
C HIS A 160 -17.78 -12.92 8.68
N THR A 161 -17.98 -11.60 8.60
CA THR A 161 -17.79 -10.87 7.35
C THR A 161 -16.67 -9.86 7.50
N THR A 162 -15.68 -9.98 6.62
CA THR A 162 -14.62 -8.98 6.45
C THR A 162 -15.09 -7.91 5.48
N ILE A 163 -14.81 -6.65 5.79
CA ILE A 163 -15.05 -5.50 4.92
C ILE A 163 -13.80 -4.64 4.82
N LYS A 164 -13.46 -4.24 3.60
CA LYS A 164 -12.39 -3.30 3.28
C LYS A 164 -12.73 -2.61 1.96
N VAL A 165 -12.24 -1.39 1.82
CA VAL A 165 -12.31 -0.60 0.59
C VAL A 165 -10.98 0.12 0.47
N GLU A 166 -10.40 0.10 -0.73
CA GLU A 166 -9.20 0.85 -1.09
C GLU A 166 -9.42 1.60 -2.40
N THR A 167 -8.50 2.50 -2.71
CA THR A 167 -8.50 3.27 -3.97
C THR A 167 -7.13 3.17 -4.60
N HIS A 168 -7.05 3.14 -5.94
CA HIS A 168 -5.77 3.12 -6.67
C HIS A 168 -5.64 4.24 -7.70
N ASN A 169 -6.02 5.45 -7.28
CA ASN A 169 -6.28 6.60 -8.17
C ASN A 169 -5.05 7.00 -8.99
N HIS A 170 -3.88 7.17 -8.37
CA HIS A 170 -2.70 7.69 -9.07
C HIS A 170 -2.20 6.73 -10.17
N PRO A 171 -1.98 5.42 -9.92
CA PRO A 171 -1.62 4.49 -10.98
C PRO A 171 -2.69 4.33 -12.06
N THR A 172 -3.98 4.31 -11.69
CA THR A 172 -5.08 4.28 -12.67
C THR A 172 -5.10 5.51 -13.57
N GLY A 173 -4.68 6.68 -13.07
CA GLY A 173 -4.51 7.89 -13.88
C GLY A 173 -3.39 7.80 -14.92
N ILE A 174 -2.43 6.88 -14.75
CA ILE A 174 -1.31 6.66 -15.67
C ILE A 174 -1.61 5.49 -16.61
N SER A 175 -1.98 4.33 -16.05
CA SER A 175 -2.27 3.09 -16.78
C SER A 175 -3.58 2.49 -16.23
N PRO A 176 -4.74 2.77 -16.86
CA PRO A 176 -6.03 2.48 -16.26
C PRO A 176 -6.27 1.00 -15.96
N PHE A 177 -5.90 0.12 -16.89
CA PHE A 177 -6.16 -1.31 -16.79
C PHE A 177 -5.35 -1.94 -15.64
N GLU A 178 -4.04 -1.72 -15.62
CA GLU A 178 -3.12 -2.22 -14.60
C GLU A 178 -3.41 -1.60 -13.25
N GLY A 179 -3.72 -0.30 -13.19
CA GLY A 179 -4.08 0.39 -11.95
C GLY A 179 -5.35 -0.17 -11.32
N ALA A 180 -6.41 -0.39 -12.12
CA ALA A 180 -7.65 -0.99 -11.61
C ALA A 180 -7.45 -2.46 -11.19
N ALA A 181 -6.70 -3.23 -11.96
CA ALA A 181 -6.43 -4.64 -11.68
C ALA A 181 -5.60 -4.81 -10.39
N THR A 182 -4.53 -4.04 -10.22
CA THR A 182 -3.68 -4.09 -9.02
C THR A 182 -4.37 -3.50 -7.79
N GLY A 183 -5.26 -2.51 -7.96
CA GLY A 183 -6.09 -1.97 -6.89
C GLY A 183 -7.06 -3.03 -6.35
N SER A 184 -7.76 -3.71 -7.26
CA SER A 184 -8.63 -4.84 -6.89
C SER A 184 -7.82 -5.96 -6.22
N GLY A 185 -6.69 -6.36 -6.81
CA GLY A 185 -5.82 -7.40 -6.26
C GLY A 185 -5.23 -7.05 -4.88
N GLY A 186 -4.95 -5.78 -4.62
CA GLY A 186 -4.48 -5.29 -3.32
C GLY A 186 -5.52 -5.47 -2.23
N GLU A 187 -6.73 -4.97 -2.48
CA GLU A 187 -7.87 -5.11 -1.57
C GLU A 187 -8.19 -6.59 -1.28
N ILE A 188 -8.14 -7.44 -2.31
CA ILE A 188 -8.34 -8.88 -2.17
C ILE A 188 -7.34 -9.50 -1.19
N ARG A 189 -6.04 -9.18 -1.34
CA ARG A 189 -5.00 -9.70 -0.44
C ARG A 189 -5.18 -9.22 1.00
N ASP A 190 -5.60 -7.98 1.19
CA ASP A 190 -5.86 -7.42 2.51
C ASP A 190 -7.02 -8.11 3.22
N CYS A 191 -8.07 -8.47 2.48
CA CYS A 191 -9.17 -9.27 2.99
C CYS A 191 -8.77 -10.70 3.34
N LEU A 192 -7.73 -11.27 2.71
CA LEU A 192 -7.30 -12.66 2.87
C LEU A 192 -6.13 -12.88 3.86
N ARG A 193 -5.45 -11.82 4.30
CA ARG A 193 -4.22 -11.92 5.10
C ARG A 193 -4.44 -12.40 6.55
N ARG A 194 -5.68 -12.43 7.05
CA ARG A 194 -5.96 -12.91 8.42
C ARG A 194 -5.93 -14.44 8.45
N VAL A 195 -5.25 -14.99 9.45
CA VAL A 195 -4.79 -16.39 9.54
C VAL A 195 -5.92 -17.42 9.70
N GLU A 196 -7.15 -16.98 9.96
CA GLU A 196 -8.31 -17.86 10.13
C GLU A 196 -9.19 -17.80 8.87
N ALA A 197 -9.01 -18.80 8.00
CA ALA A 197 -9.83 -19.19 6.86
C ALA A 197 -10.83 -18.13 6.34
N LEU A 198 -10.38 -17.35 5.35
CA LEU A 198 -11.20 -16.37 4.65
C LEU A 198 -11.39 -16.81 3.19
N GLY A 199 -12.64 -17.02 2.80
CA GLY A 199 -13.05 -17.06 1.39
C GLY A 199 -13.65 -15.71 1.01
N GLN A 200 -13.14 -15.06 -0.03
CA GLN A 200 -13.81 -13.88 -0.58
C GLN A 200 -15.17 -14.26 -1.15
N LYS A 201 -16.19 -13.45 -0.82
CA LYS A 201 -17.58 -13.73 -1.21
C LYS A 201 -18.13 -12.75 -2.24
N LEU A 202 -17.76 -11.47 -2.16
CA LEU A 202 -18.24 -10.42 -3.05
C LEU A 202 -17.21 -9.28 -3.08
N ALA A 203 -16.99 -8.70 -4.26
CA ALA A 203 -16.22 -7.48 -4.45
C ALA A 203 -17.08 -6.43 -5.14
N LEU A 204 -16.92 -5.16 -4.77
CA LEU A 204 -17.59 -4.02 -5.39
C LEU A 204 -16.55 -3.10 -6.03
N LEU A 205 -16.83 -2.60 -7.23
CA LEU A 205 -16.00 -1.64 -7.95
C LEU A 205 -16.80 -0.36 -8.19
N GLY A 206 -16.23 0.79 -7.85
CA GLY A 206 -16.81 2.11 -8.08
C GLY A 206 -15.85 2.99 -8.87
N LEU A 207 -16.38 3.78 -9.81
CA LEU A 207 -15.65 4.83 -10.50
C LEU A 207 -15.96 6.17 -9.85
N ALA A 208 -14.95 6.83 -9.30
CA ALA A 208 -15.08 8.21 -8.88
C ALA A 208 -14.90 9.11 -10.12
N SER A 209 -15.97 9.76 -10.56
CA SER A 209 -15.87 10.83 -11.56
C SER A 209 -15.28 12.06 -10.87
N PRO A 210 -14.18 12.64 -11.38
CA PRO A 210 -13.73 13.94 -10.88
C PRO A 210 -14.80 14.97 -11.24
N ILE A 211 -15.42 15.57 -10.22
CA ILE A 211 -16.30 16.73 -10.34
C ILE A 211 -15.45 17.97 -10.58
#